data_AF-A0A7S1L0E8-F1
#
_entry.id   AF-A0A7S1L0E8-F1
#
_cell.length_a   1.000
_cell.length_b   1.000
_cell.length_c   1.000
_cell.angle_alpha   90.00
_cell.angle_beta   90.00
_cell.angle_gamma   90.00
#
_symmetry.space_group_name_H-M   'P 1'
#
loop_
_entity.id
_entity.type
_entity.pdbx_description
1 polymer ?
#
loop_
_entity_poly.entity_id
_entity_poly.type
_entity_poly.pdbx_seq_one_letter_code
_entity_poly.pdbx_strand_id
1 'polypeptide(L)'
;GIVKIIICLIVANHLVACGWNAVGNSVEQGEPSWLQANHMDRRSLSFQYTTALHWSLTQFTPASMEVFPQNTQERIYSVMVLIFAMVCFSSFVSVLTASMMELRKIQNDGSRQFWLLRRYMRDWGVSKRTRLRIQRYCEYAYKRQKQRVQEQDVMLLCLLSDPLREEVKYETFATHLFVHPLFLACDDRTRIFSSSISAASLARDDLAFSCGVQARSMIVLSNGALEYIIGAMEDDSGDRGATPGRVADCDASPLQEQTPTAHSEMVLEGHW
;
A
#
# COMPACT_ATOMS: atom_id res chain seq x y z
N GLY A 1 -6.83 15.76 -6.63
CA GLY A 1 -6.82 15.27 -5.25
C GLY A 1 -7.80 16.05 -4.40
N ILE A 2 -8.26 15.47 -3.28
CA ILE A 2 -9.26 16.05 -2.36
C ILE A 2 -8.92 17.49 -1.95
N VAL A 3 -7.64 17.77 -1.65
CA VAL A 3 -7.17 19.10 -1.24
C VAL A 3 -7.54 20.19 -2.26
N LYS A 4 -7.43 19.90 -3.56
CA LYS A 4 -7.80 20.85 -4.63
C LYS A 4 -9.29 21.19 -4.58
N ILE A 5 -10.15 20.22 -4.25
CA ILE A 5 -11.60 20.42 -4.15
C ILE A 5 -11.94 21.20 -2.88
N ILE A 6 -11.28 20.91 -1.75
CA ILE A 6 -11.45 21.67 -0.51
C ILE A 6 -11.09 23.15 -0.72
N ILE A 7 -9.95 23.43 -1.36
CA ILE A 7 -9.55 24.81 -1.68
C ILE A 7 -10.59 25.47 -2.60
N CYS A 8 -11.06 24.75 -3.63
CA CYS A 8 -12.11 25.25 -4.54
C CYS A 8 -13.41 25.59 -3.78
N LEU A 9 -13.82 24.75 -2.81
CA LEU A 9 -15.01 25.00 -1.99
C LEU A 9 -14.84 26.21 -1.07
N ILE A 10 -13.67 26.40 -0.46
CA ILE A 10 -13.38 27.56 0.38
C ILE A 10 -13.44 28.85 -0.45
N VAL A 11 -12.81 28.85 -1.62
CA VAL A 11 -12.83 30.00 -2.54
C VAL A 11 -14.25 30.28 -3.02
N ALA A 12 -15.00 29.24 -3.42
CA ALA A 12 -16.39 29.40 -3.84
C ALA A 12 -17.27 29.99 -2.73
N ASN A 13 -17.13 29.51 -1.49
CA ASN A 13 -17.86 30.05 -0.35
C ASN A 13 -17.49 31.50 -0.04
N HIS A 14 -16.21 31.87 -0.16
CA HIS A 14 -15.78 33.25 -0.02
C HIS A 14 -16.42 34.16 -1.09
N LEU A 15 -16.44 33.73 -2.36
CA LEU A 15 -17.06 34.49 -3.44
C LEU A 15 -18.57 34.63 -3.24
N VAL A 16 -19.25 33.55 -2.83
CA VAL A 16 -20.69 33.56 -2.53
C VAL A 16 -21.01 34.46 -1.34
N ALA A 17 -20.19 34.44 -0.29
CA ALA A 17 -20.34 35.31 0.87
C ALA A 17 -20.15 36.80 0.51
N CYS A 18 -19.12 37.11 -0.28
CA CYS A 18 -18.88 38.46 -0.79
C CYS A 18 -20.03 38.92 -1.70
N GLY A 19 -20.54 38.05 -2.57
CA GLY A 19 -21.72 38.33 -3.38
C GLY A 19 -22.98 38.56 -2.54
N TRP A 20 -23.18 37.81 -1.46
CA TRP A 20 -24.31 37.99 -0.55
C TRP A 20 -24.27 39.34 0.18
N ASN A 21 -23.09 39.75 0.64
CA ASN A 21 -22.88 41.10 1.17
C ASN A 21 -23.12 42.17 0.09
N ALA A 22 -22.64 41.96 -1.14
CA ALA A 22 -22.83 42.92 -2.21
C ALA A 22 -24.32 43.11 -2.57
N VAL A 23 -25.08 42.03 -2.69
CA VAL A 23 -26.53 42.06 -2.94
C VAL A 23 -27.28 42.76 -1.80
N GLY A 24 -26.90 42.50 -0.55
CA GLY A 24 -27.51 43.18 0.62
C GLY A 24 -27.25 44.68 0.66
N ASN A 25 -26.13 45.15 0.07
CA ASN A 25 -25.76 46.58 -0.01
C ASN A 25 -26.32 47.27 -1.27
N SER A 26 -26.76 46.54 -2.29
CA SER A 26 -27.25 47.11 -3.56
C SER A 26 -28.76 47.35 -3.59
N VAL A 27 -29.46 47.16 -2.47
CA VAL A 27 -30.93 47.27 -2.39
C VAL A 27 -31.36 48.74 -2.54
N GLU A 28 -32.44 48.96 -3.32
CA GLU A 28 -33.02 50.29 -3.54
C GLU A 28 -33.59 50.90 -2.25
N GLN A 29 -33.63 52.25 -2.19
CA GLN A 29 -34.17 52.97 -1.03
C GLN A 29 -35.63 52.59 -0.78
N GLY A 30 -35.89 51.85 0.29
CA GLY A 30 -37.24 51.52 0.78
C GLY A 30 -37.54 50.02 0.91
N GLU A 31 -36.73 49.13 0.33
CA GLU A 31 -36.87 47.69 0.55
C GLU A 31 -35.93 47.20 1.66
N PRO A 32 -36.41 46.38 2.63
CA PRO A 32 -35.54 45.81 3.64
C PRO A 32 -34.58 44.80 3.00
N SER A 33 -33.29 44.92 3.32
CA SER A 33 -32.27 43.90 3.00
C SER A 33 -32.06 42.96 4.18
N TRP A 34 -31.38 41.83 3.94
CA TRP A 34 -30.98 40.94 5.04
C TRP A 34 -30.08 41.65 6.07
N LEU A 35 -29.31 42.67 5.66
CA LEU A 35 -28.50 43.48 6.57
C LEU A 35 -29.39 44.27 7.54
N GLN A 36 -30.40 44.95 7.02
CA GLN A 36 -31.33 45.76 7.81
C GLN A 36 -32.21 44.90 8.72
N ALA A 37 -32.76 43.81 8.18
CA ALA A 37 -33.65 42.90 8.92
C ALA A 37 -32.96 42.20 10.09
N ASN A 38 -31.64 41.99 10.01
CA ASN A 38 -30.84 41.39 11.08
C ASN A 38 -30.06 42.43 11.90
N HIS A 39 -30.37 43.72 11.76
CA HIS A 39 -29.68 44.83 12.44
C HIS A 39 -28.15 44.81 12.29
N MET A 40 -27.67 44.36 11.13
CA MET A 40 -26.25 44.19 10.82
C MET A 40 -25.54 45.52 10.55
N ASP A 41 -26.29 46.58 10.23
CA ASP A 41 -25.77 47.92 9.93
C ASP A 41 -24.96 48.53 11.07
N ARG A 42 -25.21 48.10 12.31
CA ARG A 42 -24.49 48.56 13.52
C ARG A 42 -23.36 47.63 13.94
N ARG A 43 -23.15 46.52 13.22
CA ARG A 43 -22.15 45.50 13.54
C ARG A 43 -20.87 45.75 12.74
N SER A 44 -19.74 45.20 13.20
CA SER A 44 -18.47 45.31 12.48
C SER A 44 -18.51 44.59 11.13
N LEU A 45 -17.71 45.06 10.18
CA LEU A 45 -17.56 44.40 8.87
C LEU A 45 -17.10 42.94 9.00
N SER A 46 -16.27 42.63 10.01
CA SER A 46 -15.86 41.26 10.32
C SER A 46 -17.05 40.37 10.66
N PHE A 47 -17.97 40.87 11.48
CA PHE A 47 -19.17 40.14 11.89
C PHE A 47 -20.14 39.94 10.71
N GLN A 48 -20.33 40.96 9.88
CA GLN A 48 -21.13 40.87 8.66
C GLN A 48 -20.54 39.83 7.70
N TYR A 49 -19.22 39.88 7.44
CA TYR A 49 -18.52 38.92 6.60
C TYR A 49 -18.61 37.49 7.14
N THR A 50 -18.33 37.26 8.43
CA THR A 50 -18.43 35.91 9.01
C THR A 50 -19.85 35.38 8.98
N THR A 51 -20.85 36.24 9.11
CA THR A 51 -22.27 35.86 9.00
C THR A 51 -22.62 35.47 7.56
N ALA A 52 -22.19 36.27 6.58
CA ALA A 52 -22.38 35.95 5.16
C ALA A 52 -21.63 34.68 4.74
N LEU A 53 -20.44 34.45 5.30
CA LEU A 53 -19.67 33.22 5.09
C LEU A 53 -20.36 32.01 5.70
N HIS A 54 -20.92 32.15 6.91
CA HIS A 54 -21.72 31.09 7.53
C HIS A 54 -22.96 30.78 6.70
N TRP A 55 -23.69 31.80 6.24
CA TRP A 55 -24.84 31.64 5.33
C TRP A 55 -24.45 30.94 4.02
N SER A 56 -23.31 31.30 3.43
CA SER A 56 -22.79 30.62 2.24
C SER A 56 -22.54 29.14 2.54
N LEU A 57 -21.85 28.83 3.63
CA LEU A 57 -21.53 27.45 4.02
C LEU A 57 -22.79 26.60 4.21
N THR A 58 -23.87 27.18 4.75
CA THR A 58 -25.15 26.47 4.93
C THR A 58 -25.85 26.14 3.61
N GLN A 59 -25.52 26.84 2.51
CA GLN A 59 -26.03 26.48 1.18
C GLN A 59 -25.31 25.24 0.61
N PHE A 60 -24.00 25.12 0.85
CA PHE A 60 -23.19 23.97 0.41
C PHE A 60 -23.32 22.75 1.32
N THR A 61 -23.56 22.97 2.59
CA THR A 61 -23.76 21.92 3.59
C THR A 61 -25.07 22.22 4.30
N PRO A 62 -26.17 21.51 3.96
CA PRO A 62 -27.48 21.80 4.52
C PRO A 62 -27.42 21.93 6.04
N ALA A 63 -27.57 23.15 6.53
CA ALA A 63 -27.50 23.51 7.93
C ALA A 63 -28.49 24.64 8.21
N SER A 64 -28.95 24.76 9.44
CA SER A 64 -29.85 25.82 9.85
C SER A 64 -29.13 27.17 9.91
N MET A 65 -29.79 28.22 9.42
CA MET A 65 -29.31 29.60 9.50
C MET A 65 -30.48 30.55 9.75
N GLU A 66 -30.24 31.62 10.50
CA GLU A 66 -31.25 32.63 10.86
C GLU A 66 -31.35 33.79 9.84
N VAL A 67 -30.43 33.83 8.87
CA VAL A 67 -30.41 34.84 7.81
C VAL A 67 -31.19 34.35 6.61
N PHE A 68 -32.24 35.10 6.26
CA PHE A 68 -33.11 34.81 5.12
C PHE A 68 -33.16 36.01 4.15
N PRO A 69 -33.29 35.77 2.84
CA PRO A 69 -33.56 36.82 1.86
C PRO A 69 -34.86 37.57 2.17
N GLN A 70 -34.80 38.89 2.14
CA GLN A 70 -35.88 39.83 2.49
C GLN A 70 -36.55 40.45 1.25
N ASN A 71 -35.87 40.42 0.10
CA ASN A 71 -36.39 40.96 -1.16
C ASN A 71 -36.21 39.97 -2.33
N THR A 72 -36.77 40.33 -3.48
CA THR A 72 -36.78 39.47 -4.67
C THR A 72 -35.37 39.25 -5.23
N GLN A 73 -34.49 40.26 -5.18
CA GLN A 73 -33.11 40.13 -5.68
C GLN A 73 -32.28 39.15 -4.83
N GLU A 74 -32.35 39.28 -3.50
CA GLU A 74 -31.74 38.35 -2.55
C GLU A 74 -32.30 36.93 -2.71
N ARG A 75 -33.61 36.80 -2.99
CA ARG A 75 -34.25 35.50 -3.23
C ARG A 75 -33.72 34.85 -4.50
N ILE A 76 -33.63 35.59 -5.61
CA ILE A 76 -33.08 35.09 -6.87
C ILE A 76 -31.63 34.65 -6.67
N TYR A 77 -30.80 35.47 -6.01
CA TYR A 77 -29.42 35.12 -5.70
C TYR A 77 -29.33 33.83 -4.88
N SER A 78 -30.16 33.71 -3.83
CA SER A 78 -30.22 32.51 -2.99
C SER A 78 -30.56 31.24 -3.79
N VAL A 79 -31.54 31.31 -4.70
CA VAL A 79 -31.93 30.18 -5.56
C VAL A 79 -30.78 29.78 -6.50
N MET A 80 -30.09 30.75 -7.11
CA MET A 80 -28.95 30.49 -7.98
C MET A 80 -27.79 29.83 -7.22
N VAL A 81 -27.49 30.33 -6.02
CA VAL A 81 -26.47 29.74 -5.13
C VAL A 81 -26.86 28.33 -4.69
N LEU A 82 -28.12 28.06 -4.37
CA LEU A 82 -28.59 26.73 -4.00
C LEU A 82 -28.39 25.71 -5.13
N ILE A 83 -28.73 26.07 -6.38
CA ILE A 83 -28.51 25.19 -7.54
C ILE A 83 -27.02 24.91 -7.73
N PHE A 84 -26.19 25.96 -7.67
CA PHE A 84 -24.73 25.83 -7.76
C PHE A 84 -24.17 24.94 -6.64
N ALA A 85 -24.59 25.18 -5.40
CA ALA A 85 -24.17 24.45 -4.23
C ALA A 85 -24.55 22.97 -4.30
N MET A 86 -25.75 22.64 -4.81
CA MET A 86 -26.18 21.25 -5.04
C MET A 86 -25.23 20.49 -5.98
N VAL A 87 -24.83 21.12 -7.09
CA VAL A 87 -23.89 20.52 -8.06
C VAL A 87 -22.50 20.34 -7.45
N CYS A 88 -21.99 21.37 -6.78
CA CYS A 88 -20.69 21.32 -6.10
C CYS A 88 -20.65 20.27 -5.00
N PHE A 89 -21.69 20.19 -4.16
CA PHE A 89 -21.78 19.24 -3.06
C PHE A 89 -21.83 17.79 -3.58
N SER A 90 -22.65 17.52 -4.60
CA SER A 90 -22.72 16.19 -5.23
C SER A 90 -21.35 15.74 -5.77
N SER A 91 -20.63 16.65 -6.42
CA SER A 91 -19.28 16.39 -6.94
C SER A 91 -18.27 16.14 -5.82
N PHE A 92 -18.35 16.92 -4.74
CA PHE A 92 -17.49 16.75 -3.57
C PHE A 92 -17.69 15.38 -2.91
N VAL A 93 -18.95 15.00 -2.64
CA VAL A 93 -19.30 13.71 -2.03
C VAL A 93 -18.82 12.54 -2.92
N SER A 94 -18.93 12.68 -4.24
CA SER A 94 -18.50 11.64 -5.19
C SER A 94 -16.99 11.41 -5.12
N VAL A 95 -16.18 12.48 -5.13
CA VAL A 95 -14.72 12.34 -5.05
C VAL A 95 -14.27 11.86 -3.68
N LEU A 96 -14.92 12.33 -2.61
CA LEU A 96 -14.65 11.85 -1.26
C LEU A 96 -14.92 10.34 -1.16
N THR A 97 -16.05 9.88 -1.68
CA THR A 97 -16.42 8.46 -1.70
C THR A 97 -15.43 7.63 -2.50
N ALA A 98 -15.07 8.06 -3.71
CA ALA A 98 -14.10 7.36 -4.55
C ALA A 98 -12.73 7.21 -3.85
N SER A 99 -12.27 8.28 -3.18
CA SER A 99 -11.00 8.26 -2.44
C SER A 99 -11.07 7.34 -1.22
N MET A 100 -12.19 7.34 -0.49
CA MET A 100 -12.41 6.40 0.62
C MET A 100 -12.43 4.94 0.13
N MET A 101 -13.04 4.68 -1.02
CA MET A 101 -13.05 3.35 -1.63
C MET A 101 -11.65 2.91 -2.06
N GLU A 102 -10.85 3.81 -2.64
CA GLU A 102 -9.46 3.53 -3.01
C GLU A 102 -8.60 3.18 -1.77
N LEU A 103 -8.72 3.97 -0.70
CA LEU A 103 -8.03 3.68 0.56
C LEU A 103 -8.46 2.32 1.15
N ARG A 104 -9.76 2.02 1.15
CA ARG A 104 -10.28 0.72 1.59
C ARG A 104 -9.78 -0.41 0.69
N LYS A 105 -9.67 -0.22 -0.62
CA LYS A 105 -9.14 -1.20 -1.56
C LYS A 105 -7.69 -1.56 -1.20
N ILE A 106 -6.83 -0.56 -0.98
CA ILE A 106 -5.43 -0.74 -0.58
C ILE A 106 -5.32 -1.50 0.75
N GLN A 107 -6.21 -1.23 1.70
CA GLN A 107 -6.21 -1.89 3.01
C GLN A 107 -6.77 -3.31 2.98
N ASN A 108 -7.78 -3.58 2.15
CA ASN A 108 -8.59 -4.80 2.24
C ASN A 108 -8.18 -5.92 1.28
N ASP A 109 -7.38 -5.64 0.26
CA ASP A 109 -7.05 -6.64 -0.77
C ASP A 109 -6.31 -7.85 -0.18
N GLY A 110 -5.30 -7.62 0.66
CA GLY A 110 -4.59 -8.71 1.36
C GLY A 110 -5.48 -9.53 2.28
N SER A 111 -6.27 -8.87 3.13
CA SER A 111 -7.19 -9.54 4.05
C SER A 111 -8.18 -10.43 3.33
N ARG A 112 -8.69 -9.97 2.17
CA ARG A 112 -9.58 -10.75 1.30
C ARG A 112 -8.88 -11.97 0.72
N GLN A 113 -7.66 -11.82 0.19
CA GLN A 113 -6.89 -12.95 -0.36
C GLN A 113 -6.58 -14.01 0.70
N PHE A 114 -6.15 -13.61 1.91
CA PHE A 114 -5.93 -14.55 3.01
C PHE A 114 -7.21 -15.25 3.46
N TRP A 115 -8.35 -14.56 3.44
CA TRP A 115 -9.63 -15.19 3.72
C TRP A 115 -10.00 -16.24 2.66
N LEU A 116 -9.81 -15.94 1.37
CA LEU A 116 -10.04 -16.89 0.27
C LEU A 116 -9.12 -18.11 0.37
N LEU A 117 -7.83 -17.90 0.66
CA LEU A 117 -6.86 -18.98 0.86
C LEU A 117 -7.28 -19.93 1.99
N ARG A 118 -7.66 -19.37 3.16
CA ARG A 118 -8.15 -20.18 4.29
C ARG A 118 -9.41 -20.97 3.94
N ARG A 119 -10.34 -20.35 3.20
CA ARG A 119 -11.56 -21.01 2.74
C ARG A 119 -11.24 -22.16 1.77
N TYR A 120 -10.40 -21.92 0.77
CA TYR A 120 -9.96 -22.92 -0.21
C TYR A 120 -9.38 -24.17 0.47
N MET A 121 -8.44 -23.98 1.41
CA MET A 121 -7.82 -25.11 2.13
C MET A 121 -8.81 -25.89 3.01
N ARG A 122 -9.86 -25.23 3.50
CA ARG A 122 -10.91 -25.89 4.27
C ARG A 122 -11.82 -26.70 3.35
N ASP A 123 -12.24 -26.12 2.23
CA ASP A 123 -13.19 -26.72 1.29
C ASP A 123 -12.58 -27.97 0.63
N TRP A 124 -11.26 -28.02 0.42
CA TRP A 124 -10.52 -29.19 -0.09
C TRP A 124 -9.95 -30.13 1.00
N GLY A 125 -10.29 -29.92 2.28
CA GLY A 125 -9.88 -30.84 3.35
C GLY A 125 -8.37 -30.90 3.63
N VAL A 126 -7.61 -29.84 3.32
CA VAL A 126 -6.16 -29.79 3.57
C VAL A 126 -5.87 -29.92 5.06
N SER A 127 -4.91 -30.79 5.42
CA SER A 127 -4.52 -31.08 6.80
C SER A 127 -4.18 -29.80 7.60
N LYS A 128 -4.46 -29.79 8.90
CA LYS A 128 -4.20 -28.64 9.78
C LYS A 128 -2.71 -28.25 9.78
N ARG A 129 -1.80 -29.22 9.75
CA ARG A 129 -0.35 -29.00 9.70
C ARG A 129 0.07 -28.27 8.42
N THR A 130 -0.36 -28.77 7.26
CA THR A 130 -0.05 -28.17 5.95
C THR A 130 -0.66 -26.76 5.83
N ARG A 131 -1.91 -26.60 6.29
CA ARG A 131 -2.62 -25.30 6.28
C ARG A 131 -1.86 -24.22 7.05
N LEU A 132 -1.34 -24.55 8.23
CA LEU A 132 -0.56 -23.63 9.05
C LEU A 132 0.78 -23.27 8.40
N ARG A 133 1.48 -24.23 7.77
CA ARG A 133 2.71 -23.95 7.00
C ARG A 133 2.44 -23.00 5.84
N ILE A 134 1.44 -23.31 5.01
CA ILE A 134 1.06 -22.47 3.86
C ILE A 134 0.67 -21.06 4.33
N GLN A 135 -0.17 -20.93 5.36
CA GLN A 135 -0.61 -19.63 5.82
C GLN A 135 0.56 -18.77 6.32
N ARG A 136 1.48 -19.35 7.13
CA ARG A 136 2.67 -18.63 7.61
C ARG A 136 3.58 -18.20 6.47
N TYR A 137 3.80 -19.08 5.49
CA TYR A 137 4.59 -18.74 4.32
C TYR A 137 3.96 -17.61 3.51
N CYS A 138 2.67 -17.70 3.20
CA CYS A 138 1.97 -16.67 2.46
C CYS A 138 1.94 -15.33 3.22
N GLU A 139 1.74 -15.34 4.55
CA GLU A 139 1.81 -14.13 5.39
C GLU A 139 3.19 -13.47 5.33
N TYR A 140 4.25 -14.26 5.41
CA TYR A 140 5.62 -13.79 5.27
C TYR A 140 5.89 -13.23 3.87
N ALA A 141 5.58 -13.99 2.82
CA ALA A 141 5.78 -13.60 1.43
C ALA A 141 5.01 -12.32 1.09
N TYR A 142 3.75 -12.22 1.52
CA TYR A 142 2.91 -11.03 1.31
C TYR A 142 3.45 -9.79 2.05
N LYS A 143 3.93 -9.95 3.29
CA LYS A 143 4.56 -8.85 4.04
C LYS A 143 5.84 -8.37 3.35
N ARG A 144 6.65 -9.29 2.81
CA ARG A 144 7.88 -8.98 2.07
C ARG A 144 7.59 -8.29 0.75
N GLN A 145 6.57 -8.74 0.01
CA GLN A 145 6.10 -8.06 -1.21
C GLN A 145 5.63 -6.63 -0.91
N LYS A 146 5.00 -6.38 0.24
CA LYS A 146 4.64 -5.02 0.67
C LYS A 146 5.84 -4.14 1.07
N GLN A 147 6.96 -4.74 1.49
CA GLN A 147 8.16 -4.01 1.89
C GLN A 147 9.10 -3.72 0.70
N ARG A 148 9.12 -4.59 -0.30
CA ARG A 148 9.93 -4.42 -1.52
C ARG A 148 9.07 -4.67 -2.75
N VAL A 149 9.00 -3.66 -3.60
CA VAL A 149 8.34 -3.75 -4.90
C VAL A 149 9.08 -4.81 -5.74
N GLN A 150 8.34 -5.78 -6.28
CA GLN A 150 8.93 -6.82 -7.13
C GLN A 150 9.15 -6.27 -8.54
N GLU A 151 10.20 -6.73 -9.23
CA GLU A 151 10.50 -6.33 -10.61
C GLU A 151 9.29 -6.50 -11.54
N GLN A 152 8.58 -7.64 -11.41
CA GLN A 152 7.38 -7.98 -12.17
C GLN A 152 6.21 -7.00 -11.96
N ASP A 153 6.17 -6.31 -10.82
CA ASP A 153 5.12 -5.34 -10.49
C ASP A 153 5.44 -3.94 -11.06
N VAL A 154 6.64 -3.72 -11.62
CA VAL A 154 7.09 -2.42 -12.15
C VAL A 154 7.11 -2.43 -13.68
N MET A 155 6.01 -1.99 -14.28
CA MET A 155 5.89 -1.88 -15.74
C MET A 155 6.99 -1.00 -16.38
N LEU A 156 7.51 0.01 -15.67
CA LEU A 156 8.59 0.87 -16.18
C LEU A 156 9.89 0.10 -16.42
N LEU A 157 10.16 -0.98 -15.67
CA LEU A 157 11.34 -1.82 -15.92
C LEU A 157 11.22 -2.54 -17.27
N CYS A 158 9.99 -2.83 -17.72
CA CYS A 158 9.75 -3.38 -19.05
C CYS A 158 10.05 -2.40 -20.18
N LEU A 159 10.06 -1.09 -19.92
CA LEU A 159 10.35 -0.04 -20.90
C LEU A 159 11.84 0.26 -21.03
N LEU A 160 12.67 -0.22 -20.10
CA LEU A 160 14.12 -0.08 -20.18
C LEU A 160 14.68 -0.90 -21.34
N SER A 161 15.65 -0.32 -22.06
CA SER A 161 16.50 -1.07 -22.99
C SER A 161 17.26 -2.17 -22.25
N ASP A 162 17.52 -3.30 -22.91
CA ASP A 162 18.20 -4.45 -22.31
C ASP A 162 19.50 -4.09 -21.54
N PRO A 163 20.40 -3.22 -22.05
CA PRO A 163 21.63 -2.86 -21.32
C PRO A 163 21.37 -2.16 -19.97
N LEU A 164 20.36 -1.29 -19.92
CA LEU A 164 19.97 -0.57 -18.71
C LEU A 164 19.27 -1.49 -17.71
N ARG A 165 18.49 -2.47 -18.20
CA ARG A 165 17.85 -3.46 -17.33
C ARG A 165 18.89 -4.37 -16.68
N GLU A 166 19.87 -4.82 -17.46
CA GLU A 166 21.02 -5.59 -16.95
C GLU A 166 21.85 -4.80 -15.94
N GLU A 167 22.07 -3.51 -16.19
CA GLU A 167 22.78 -2.62 -15.26
C GLU A 167 22.04 -2.46 -13.92
N VAL A 168 20.72 -2.21 -13.96
CA VAL A 168 19.89 -2.14 -12.74
C VAL A 168 19.90 -3.47 -11.99
N LYS A 169 19.80 -4.60 -12.69
CA LYS A 169 19.90 -5.92 -12.05
C LYS A 169 21.26 -6.15 -11.42
N TYR A 170 22.33 -5.86 -12.16
CA TYR A 170 23.70 -5.98 -11.67
C TYR A 170 23.89 -5.15 -10.39
N GLU A 171 23.54 -3.86 -10.39
CA GLU A 171 23.67 -3.00 -9.20
C GLU A 171 22.82 -3.50 -8.02
N THR A 172 21.64 -4.05 -8.29
CA THR A 172 20.76 -4.61 -7.25
C THR A 172 21.37 -5.83 -6.56
N PHE A 173 22.08 -6.70 -7.30
CA PHE A 173 22.60 -7.97 -6.79
C PHE A 173 24.10 -7.97 -6.49
N ALA A 174 24.86 -7.01 -7.01
CA ALA A 174 26.33 -6.94 -6.88
C ALA A 174 26.78 -7.06 -5.43
N THR A 175 26.11 -6.34 -4.52
CA THR A 175 26.41 -6.36 -3.07
C THR A 175 26.29 -7.75 -2.43
N HIS A 176 25.49 -8.65 -3.01
CA HIS A 176 25.30 -10.02 -2.54
C HIS A 176 26.25 -11.02 -3.22
N LEU A 177 26.69 -10.74 -4.45
CA LEU A 177 27.61 -11.61 -5.19
C LEU A 177 29.05 -11.48 -4.68
N PHE A 178 29.51 -10.26 -4.38
CA PHE A 178 30.90 -10.00 -3.95
C PHE A 178 31.23 -10.52 -2.53
N VAL A 179 30.28 -11.14 -1.84
CA VAL A 179 30.56 -11.85 -0.58
C VAL A 179 31.30 -13.17 -0.85
N HIS A 180 31.08 -13.79 -2.01
CA HIS A 180 31.67 -15.10 -2.30
C HIS A 180 33.01 -14.96 -3.05
N PRO A 181 34.09 -15.64 -2.61
CA PRO A 181 35.42 -15.54 -3.22
C PRO A 181 35.46 -15.83 -4.72
N LEU A 182 34.57 -16.71 -5.21
CA LEU A 182 34.42 -17.00 -6.64
C LEU A 182 34.07 -15.76 -7.47
N PHE A 183 33.11 -14.95 -7.01
CA PHE A 183 32.64 -13.79 -7.77
C PHE A 183 33.58 -12.58 -7.62
N LEU A 184 34.29 -12.47 -6.47
CA LEU A 184 35.40 -11.53 -6.31
C LEU A 184 36.52 -11.78 -7.33
N ALA A 185 36.84 -13.04 -7.62
CA ALA A 185 37.86 -13.39 -8.62
C ALA A 185 37.39 -13.13 -10.07
N CYS A 186 36.08 -13.03 -10.30
CA CYS A 186 35.50 -12.78 -11.62
C CYS A 186 35.44 -11.28 -11.99
N ASP A 187 35.49 -10.38 -11.01
CA ASP A 187 35.50 -8.91 -11.18
C ASP A 187 34.39 -8.42 -12.14
N ASP A 188 34.70 -7.58 -13.12
CA ASP A 188 33.73 -7.04 -14.10
C ASP A 188 32.96 -8.11 -14.92
N ARG A 189 33.47 -9.36 -14.99
CA ARG A 189 32.79 -10.46 -15.70
C ARG A 189 31.55 -10.95 -14.97
N THR A 190 31.36 -10.55 -13.71
CA THR A 190 30.16 -10.89 -12.92
C THR A 190 28.88 -10.30 -13.52
N ARG A 191 28.98 -9.24 -14.33
CA ARG A 191 27.84 -8.63 -15.03
C ARG A 191 27.11 -9.63 -15.93
N ILE A 192 27.81 -10.63 -16.48
CA ILE A 192 27.21 -11.66 -17.34
C ILE A 192 26.17 -12.50 -16.59
N PHE A 193 26.30 -12.63 -15.27
CA PHE A 193 25.33 -13.38 -14.45
C PHE A 193 24.06 -12.57 -14.14
N SER A 194 24.05 -11.25 -14.37
CA SER A 194 22.91 -10.39 -14.03
C SER A 194 21.61 -10.78 -14.75
N SER A 195 21.72 -11.36 -15.95
CA SER A 195 20.57 -11.88 -16.71
C SER A 195 19.99 -13.17 -16.13
N SER A 196 20.80 -13.95 -15.41
CA SER A 196 20.46 -15.30 -14.94
C SER A 196 20.16 -15.38 -13.44
N ILE A 197 20.31 -14.28 -12.71
CA ILE A 197 20.02 -14.19 -11.27
C ILE A 197 18.56 -13.78 -11.07
N SER A 198 17.88 -14.52 -10.20
CA SER A 198 16.55 -14.21 -9.71
C SER A 198 16.50 -14.22 -8.18
N ALA A 199 15.68 -13.33 -7.62
CA ALA A 199 15.41 -13.33 -6.19
C ALA A 199 14.29 -14.33 -5.85
N ALA A 200 14.57 -15.24 -4.92
CA ALA A 200 13.63 -16.19 -4.34
C ALA A 200 13.54 -16.01 -2.81
N SER A 201 12.52 -16.62 -2.21
CA SER A 201 12.40 -16.75 -0.75
C SER A 201 11.94 -18.15 -0.39
N LEU A 202 12.52 -18.70 0.66
CA LEU A 202 12.12 -19.96 1.25
C LEU A 202 11.38 -19.70 2.56
N ALA A 203 10.35 -20.51 2.85
CA ALA A 203 9.74 -20.48 4.18
C ALA A 203 10.67 -21.14 5.20
N ARG A 204 10.41 -20.88 6.49
CA ARG A 204 10.97 -21.70 7.56
C ARG A 204 10.50 -23.15 7.37
N ASP A 205 11.44 -24.08 7.50
CA ASP A 205 11.27 -25.53 7.32
C ASP A 205 11.02 -25.97 5.85
N ASP A 206 11.22 -25.08 4.87
CA ASP A 206 11.28 -25.47 3.47
C ASP A 206 12.69 -25.94 3.10
N LEU A 207 12.76 -26.97 2.25
CA LEU A 207 14.01 -27.53 1.77
C LEU A 207 14.47 -26.76 0.53
N ALA A 208 15.65 -26.14 0.62
CA ALA A 208 16.32 -25.54 -0.54
C ALA A 208 16.74 -26.61 -1.57
N PHE A 209 17.29 -27.71 -1.08
CA PHE A 209 17.66 -28.88 -1.86
C PHE A 209 17.15 -30.14 -1.16
N SER A 210 16.76 -31.13 -1.95
CA SER A 210 16.30 -32.44 -1.44
C SER A 210 17.34 -33.51 -1.76
N CYS A 211 17.61 -34.41 -0.81
CA CYS A 211 18.51 -35.54 -1.02
C CYS A 211 17.99 -36.42 -2.18
N GLY A 212 18.89 -36.90 -3.04
CA GLY A 212 18.55 -37.72 -4.20
C GLY A 212 18.01 -36.94 -5.40
N VAL A 213 17.82 -35.63 -5.30
CA VAL A 213 17.37 -34.77 -6.41
C VAL A 213 18.55 -34.00 -7.00
N GLN A 214 18.67 -34.00 -8.33
CA GLN A 214 19.70 -33.23 -9.02
C GLN A 214 19.48 -31.72 -8.81
N ALA A 215 20.49 -31.02 -8.28
CA ALA A 215 20.48 -29.58 -8.17
C ALA A 215 20.58 -28.92 -9.56
N ARG A 216 19.71 -27.95 -9.84
CA ARG A 216 19.64 -27.20 -11.11
C ARG A 216 19.97 -25.71 -10.98
N SER A 217 20.07 -25.22 -9.75
CA SER A 217 20.31 -23.83 -9.43
C SER A 217 21.38 -23.74 -8.34
N MET A 218 22.13 -22.64 -8.37
CA MET A 218 22.97 -22.24 -7.24
C MET A 218 22.17 -21.25 -6.39
N ILE A 219 22.26 -21.42 -5.06
CA ILE A 219 21.63 -20.53 -4.10
C ILE A 219 22.71 -19.68 -3.41
N VAL A 220 22.61 -18.35 -3.54
CA VAL A 220 23.41 -17.41 -2.75
C VAL A 220 22.52 -16.82 -1.66
N LEU A 221 22.92 -17.04 -0.41
CA LEU A 221 22.19 -16.54 0.73
C LEU A 221 22.48 -15.06 0.93
N SER A 222 21.45 -14.25 0.78
CA SER A 222 21.56 -12.79 0.89
C SER A 222 21.09 -12.28 2.25
N ASN A 223 20.15 -12.98 2.89
CA ASN A 223 19.71 -12.76 4.25
C ASN A 223 19.25 -14.08 4.87
N GLY A 224 19.62 -14.33 6.13
CA GLY A 224 19.15 -15.46 6.94
C GLY A 224 20.17 -16.60 7.12
N ALA A 225 19.71 -17.82 7.38
CA ALA A 225 20.55 -19.01 7.57
C ALA A 225 19.96 -20.24 6.87
N LEU A 226 20.82 -21.13 6.37
CA LEU A 226 20.43 -22.45 5.87
C LEU A 226 21.16 -23.51 6.69
N GLU A 227 20.45 -24.56 7.08
CA GLU A 227 21.02 -25.73 7.74
C GLU A 227 21.19 -26.85 6.72
N TYR A 228 22.41 -27.40 6.65
CA TYR A 228 22.68 -28.55 5.80
C TYR A 228 22.53 -29.83 6.63
N ILE A 229 21.63 -30.71 6.19
CA ILE A 229 21.39 -32.00 6.83
C ILE A 229 21.73 -33.08 5.80
N ILE A 230 22.63 -33.99 6.17
CA ILE A 230 22.96 -35.15 5.34
C ILE A 230 21.75 -36.08 5.35
N GLY A 231 21.04 -36.17 4.23
CA GLY A 231 19.95 -37.13 4.07
C GLY A 231 20.51 -38.53 3.83
N ALA A 232 20.05 -39.51 4.60
CA ALA A 232 20.26 -40.92 4.25
C ALA A 232 19.37 -41.23 3.04
N MET A 233 19.89 -41.94 2.03
CA MET A 233 19.02 -42.56 1.03
C MET A 233 18.19 -43.61 1.77
N GLU A 234 16.87 -43.44 1.81
CA GLU A 234 15.98 -44.52 2.21
C GLU A 234 16.15 -45.64 1.17
N ASP A 235 16.81 -46.74 1.57
CA ASP A 235 16.65 -48.00 0.85
C ASP A 235 15.15 -48.29 0.78
N ASP A 236 14.67 -48.54 -0.44
CA ASP A 236 13.28 -48.86 -0.77
C ASP A 236 12.88 -50.22 -0.17
N SER A 237 12.77 -50.28 1.16
CA SER A 237 12.13 -51.36 1.89
C SER A 237 11.02 -50.73 2.72
N GLY A 238 9.83 -50.77 2.17
CA GLY A 238 8.64 -50.12 2.70
C GLY A 238 8.38 -50.47 4.17
N ASP A 239 8.62 -49.49 5.04
CA ASP A 239 7.90 -49.39 6.30
C ASP A 239 7.63 -47.93 6.63
N ARG A 240 6.36 -47.53 6.53
CA ARG A 240 5.91 -46.17 6.82
C ARG A 240 5.80 -46.01 8.32
N GLY A 241 6.89 -45.63 8.99
CA GLY A 241 6.80 -45.27 10.40
C GLY A 241 8.11 -45.21 11.15
N ALA A 242 9.07 -44.37 10.75
CA ALA A 242 10.19 -44.05 11.63
C ALA A 242 10.58 -42.58 11.50
N THR A 243 10.44 -41.85 12.61
CA THR A 243 11.08 -40.56 12.84
C THR A 243 12.60 -40.68 12.70
N PRO A 244 13.32 -39.70 12.12
CA PRO A 244 14.78 -39.77 12.05
C PRO A 244 15.37 -39.69 13.46
N GLY A 245 16.07 -40.75 13.88
CA GLY A 245 16.83 -40.78 15.11
C GLY A 245 18.03 -39.84 15.04
N ARG A 246 18.24 -39.08 16.12
CA ARG A 246 19.53 -38.46 16.43
C ARG A 246 20.57 -39.58 16.54
N VAL A 247 21.57 -39.57 15.65
CA VAL A 247 22.79 -40.36 15.87
C VAL A 247 23.68 -39.54 16.80
N ALA A 248 24.02 -40.14 17.94
CA ALA A 248 24.98 -39.62 18.90
C ALA A 248 26.42 -39.95 18.47
N ASP A 249 27.29 -38.98 18.75
CA ASP A 249 28.74 -39.04 19.01
C ASP A 249 29.65 -39.83 18.06
N CYS A 250 30.46 -39.07 17.30
CA CYS A 250 31.88 -39.34 17.15
C CYS A 250 32.65 -38.03 17.35
N ASP A 251 33.64 -38.09 18.23
CA ASP A 251 34.46 -36.99 18.75
C ASP A 251 35.09 -36.08 17.68
N ALA A 252 34.77 -34.78 17.77
CA ALA A 252 35.70 -33.68 17.49
C ALA A 252 35.22 -32.41 18.23
N SER A 253 35.88 -32.04 19.33
CA SER A 253 35.68 -30.77 20.05
C SER A 253 36.50 -29.63 19.41
N PRO A 254 36.34 -28.35 19.81
CA PRO A 254 35.19 -27.49 19.55
C PRO A 254 35.64 -26.17 18.88
N LEU A 255 34.86 -25.64 17.92
CA LEU A 255 34.90 -24.20 17.65
C LEU A 255 33.55 -23.62 18.04
N GLN A 256 33.62 -23.01 19.21
CA GLN A 256 32.60 -22.32 19.95
C GLN A 256 32.31 -20.99 19.24
N GLU A 257 31.14 -20.84 18.62
CA GLU A 257 30.59 -19.51 18.41
C GLU A 257 29.07 -19.49 18.48
N GLN A 258 28.61 -18.43 19.15
CA GLN A 258 27.34 -18.27 19.80
C GLN A 258 26.17 -18.27 18.82
N THR A 259 25.06 -18.87 19.23
CA THR A 259 23.74 -18.61 18.65
C THR A 259 23.33 -17.16 18.89
N PRO A 260 22.75 -16.52 17.86
CA PRO A 260 21.62 -15.65 18.10
C PRO A 260 20.39 -16.18 17.36
N THR A 261 19.30 -16.20 18.11
CA THR A 261 17.95 -16.47 17.65
C THR A 261 17.47 -15.45 16.61
N ALA A 262 16.88 -15.99 15.54
CA ALA A 262 15.78 -15.45 14.71
C ALA A 262 16.08 -14.44 13.57
N HIS A 263 15.78 -14.80 12.30
CA HIS A 263 14.58 -14.46 11.50
C HIS A 263 14.81 -14.66 9.97
N SER A 264 13.74 -15.01 9.23
CA SER A 264 13.67 -15.60 7.87
C SER A 264 14.20 -14.81 6.66
N GLU A 265 14.34 -15.55 5.55
CA GLU A 265 15.46 -15.56 4.59
C GLU A 265 15.16 -15.09 3.15
N MET A 266 16.19 -14.65 2.44
CA MET A 266 16.20 -14.36 0.99
C MET A 266 17.29 -15.19 0.31
N VAL A 267 16.88 -15.96 -0.71
CA VAL A 267 17.73 -16.85 -1.48
C VAL A 267 17.79 -16.32 -2.90
N LEU A 268 18.98 -16.08 -3.43
CA LEU A 268 19.15 -15.75 -4.85
C LEU A 268 19.36 -17.06 -5.62
N GLU A 269 18.50 -17.36 -6.58
CA GLU A 269 18.69 -18.49 -7.49
C GLU A 269 19.37 -18.02 -8.77
N GLY A 270 20.41 -18.74 -9.19
CA GLY A 270 21.01 -18.58 -10.53
C GLY A 270 20.81 -19.85 -11.36
N HIS A 271 20.33 -19.69 -12.60
CA HIS A 271 20.32 -20.74 -13.61
C HIS A 271 21.57 -20.61 -14.50
N TRP A 272 22.31 -21.71 -14.66
CA TRP A 272 23.50 -21.79 -15.52
C TRP A 272 23.14 -22.14 -16.95
#